data_AF-C5LL52-F1
#
_entry.id   AF-C5LL52-F1
#
_cell.length_a   1.000
_cell.length_b   1.000
_cell.length_c   1.000
_cell.angle_alpha   90.00
_cell.angle_beta   90.00
_cell.angle_gamma   90.00
#
_symmetry.space_group_name_H-M   'P 1'
#
loop_
_entity.id
_entity.type
_entity.pdbx_description
1 polymer ?
#
loop_
_entity_poly.entity_id
_entity_poly.type
_entity_poly.pdbx_seq_one_letter_code
_entity_poly.pdbx_strand_id
1 'polypeptide(L)'
;MTYTLEMNGPCLMSPTSNRLVTNTFSWTRKANGIWIDTPVPAGFSIGAVESGWDNLMQSFEEFVNEFFKQHQDLNHNVHLVGLSAS
;
A
#
# COMPACT_ATOMS: atom_id res chain seq x y z
N MET A 1 -5.81 -2.36 -4.07
CA MET A 1 -4.76 -3.31 -4.47
C MET A 1 -4.30 -3.17 -5.93
N THR A 2 -4.79 -2.20 -6.71
CA THR A 2 -4.49 -2.10 -8.15
C THR A 2 -3.11 -1.53 -8.46
N TYR A 3 -2.67 -0.52 -7.71
CA TYR A 3 -1.42 0.21 -8.00
C TYR A 3 -0.14 -0.63 -7.94
N THR A 4 -0.07 -1.61 -7.02
CA THR A 4 1.13 -2.44 -6.87
C THR A 4 1.41 -3.26 -8.14
N LEU A 5 0.37 -3.75 -8.80
CA LEU A 5 0.47 -4.58 -10.00
C LEU A 5 0.37 -3.78 -11.31
N GLU A 6 0.17 -2.46 -11.24
CA GLU A 6 0.01 -1.60 -12.42
C GLU A 6 1.09 -0.52 -12.54
N MET A 7 1.75 -0.14 -11.44
CA MET A 7 2.66 1.00 -11.42
C MET A 7 4.06 0.66 -10.89
N ASN A 8 4.19 0.51 -9.57
CA ASN A 8 5.48 0.62 -8.89
C ASN A 8 5.91 -0.61 -8.10
N GLY A 9 5.06 -1.64 -8.01
CA GLY A 9 5.42 -2.92 -7.39
C GLY A 9 6.45 -3.70 -8.22
N PRO A 10 6.98 -4.81 -7.67
CA PRO A 10 8.05 -5.60 -8.29
C PRO A 10 7.62 -6.33 -9.57
N CYS A 11 6.32 -6.56 -9.71
CA CYS A 11 5.72 -7.22 -10.86
C CYS A 11 4.51 -6.42 -11.35
N LEU A 12 4.28 -6.46 -12.66
CA LEU A 12 3.09 -5.90 -13.29
C LEU A 12 2.19 -7.02 -13.79
N MET A 13 0.87 -6.83 -13.70
CA MET A 13 -0.07 -7.71 -14.38
C MET A 13 -0.07 -7.37 -15.87
N SER A 14 0.30 -8.33 -16.72
CA SER A 14 0.24 -8.15 -18.17
C SER A 14 -1.21 -8.07 -18.63
N PRO A 15 -1.62 -7.00 -19.36
CA PRO A 15 -3.00 -6.82 -19.79
C PRO A 15 -3.43 -7.81 -20.89
N THR A 16 -2.48 -8.51 -21.52
CA THR A 16 -2.75 -9.42 -22.64
C THR A 16 -2.51 -10.88 -22.29
N SER A 17 -1.48 -11.18 -21.51
CA SER A 17 -1.11 -12.57 -21.21
C SER A 17 -1.71 -13.10 -19.92
N ASN A 18 -2.32 -12.24 -19.09
CA ASN A 18 -2.81 -12.59 -17.75
C ASN A 18 -1.71 -13.23 -16.87
N ARG A 19 -0.46 -12.79 -17.05
CA ARG A 19 0.71 -13.23 -16.30
C ARG A 19 1.38 -12.03 -15.64
N LEU A 20 2.02 -12.30 -14.51
CA LEU A 20 2.92 -11.33 -13.89
C LEU A 20 4.22 -11.23 -14.71
N VAL A 21 4.62 -10.00 -15.02
CA VAL A 21 5.90 -9.67 -15.66
C VAL A 21 6.74 -8.81 -14.73
N THR A 22 8.06 -8.95 -14.75
CA THR A 22 8.96 -8.18 -13.89
C THR A 22 8.90 -6.68 -14.22
N ASN A 23 8.78 -5.84 -13.19
CA ASN A 23 8.86 -4.39 -13.33
C ASN A 23 10.31 -3.91 -13.19
N THR A 24 10.97 -3.57 -14.29
CA THR A 24 12.36 -3.06 -14.27
C THR A 24 12.51 -1.70 -13.58
N PHE A 25 11.41 -0.96 -13.43
CA PHE A 25 11.33 0.34 -12.77
C PHE A 25 10.68 0.26 -11.37
N SER A 26 10.58 -0.94 -10.79
CA SER A 26 9.98 -1.09 -9.47
C SER A 26 10.67 -0.24 -8.40
N TRP A 27 9.87 0.34 -7.52
CA TRP A 27 10.37 1.07 -6.35
C TRP A 27 11.05 0.13 -5.35
N THR A 28 10.73 -1.18 -5.36
CA THR A 28 11.38 -2.16 -4.48
C THR A 28 12.86 -2.34 -4.77
N ARG A 29 13.36 -1.82 -5.90
CA ARG A 29 14.78 -1.78 -6.22
C ARG A 29 15.58 -0.79 -5.37
N LYS A 30 14.89 0.12 -4.67
CA LYS A 30 15.50 1.22 -3.91
C LYS A 30 14.97 1.37 -2.49
N ALA A 31 13.80 0.82 -2.18
CA ALA A 31 13.20 0.88 -0.85
C ALA A 31 12.37 -0.36 -0.55
N ASN A 32 12.12 -0.65 0.73
CA ASN A 32 11.05 -1.57 1.11
C ASN A 32 9.71 -0.85 0.93
N GLY A 33 8.82 -1.41 0.11
CA GLY A 33 7.50 -0.84 -0.16
C GLY A 33 6.41 -1.61 0.59
N ILE A 34 5.49 -0.89 1.23
CA ILE A 34 4.28 -1.43 1.83
C ILE A 34 3.09 -0.73 1.14
N TRP A 35 2.18 -1.52 0.57
CA TRP A 35 0.96 -1.02 -0.07
C TRP A 35 -0.22 -1.39 0.81
N ILE A 36 -1.04 -0.40 1.14
CA ILE A 36 -2.12 -0.52 2.11
C ILE A 36 -3.43 -0.25 1.37
N ASP A 37 -4.37 -1.17 1.50
CA ASP A 37 -5.74 -0.99 1.00
C ASP A 37 -6.52 -0.16 2.02
N THR A 38 -6.76 1.12 1.72
CA THR A 38 -7.41 2.08 2.61
C THR A 38 -8.21 3.12 1.80
N PRO A 39 -9.30 3.71 2.32
CA PRO A 39 -10.00 3.40 3.59
C PRO A 39 -10.67 2.02 3.57
N VAL A 40 -11.11 1.53 4.71
CA VAL A 40 -11.98 0.34 4.75
C VAL A 40 -13.35 0.67 4.13
N PRO A 41 -13.92 -0.17 3.25
CA PRO A 41 -13.52 -1.53 2.86
C PRO A 41 -12.87 -1.61 1.46
N ALA A 42 -11.83 -0.81 1.18
CA ALA A 42 -11.14 -0.86 -0.10
C ALA A 42 -10.41 -2.19 -0.30
N GLY A 43 -10.45 -2.73 -1.52
CA GLY A 43 -9.68 -3.91 -1.91
C GLY A 43 -9.97 -5.13 -1.02
N PHE A 44 -8.94 -5.57 -0.29
CA PHE A 44 -9.04 -6.71 0.63
C PHE A 44 -9.17 -6.32 2.11
N SER A 45 -9.21 -5.02 2.42
CA SER A 45 -9.45 -4.55 3.79
C SER A 45 -10.93 -4.73 4.14
N ILE A 46 -11.19 -5.38 5.27
CA ILE A 46 -12.54 -5.76 5.72
C ILE A 46 -12.91 -4.98 6.97
N GLY A 47 -14.13 -4.43 7.01
CA GLY A 47 -14.68 -3.76 8.17
C GLY A 47 -15.85 -2.86 7.80
N ALA A 48 -16.30 -2.05 8.76
CA ALA A 48 -17.34 -1.07 8.52
C ALA A 48 -16.83 0.04 7.58
N VAL A 49 -17.74 0.65 6.81
CA VAL A 49 -17.40 1.78 5.95
C VAL A 49 -16.92 2.94 6.82
N GLU A 50 -15.68 3.36 6.58
CA GLU A 50 -15.12 4.54 7.19
C GLU A 50 -15.55 5.78 6.40
N SER A 51 -15.97 6.82 7.10
CA SER A 51 -16.33 8.09 6.48
C SER A 51 -15.67 9.25 7.19
N GLY A 52 -15.27 10.26 6.42
CA GLY A 52 -14.55 11.43 6.93
C GLY A 52 -13.04 11.22 7.03
N TRP A 53 -12.32 12.33 6.94
CA TRP A 53 -10.85 12.35 6.97
C TRP A 53 -10.28 11.92 8.32
N ASP A 54 -10.94 12.32 9.42
CA ASP A 54 -10.44 12.01 10.77
C ASP A 54 -10.41 10.50 11.03
N ASN A 55 -11.47 9.78 10.66
CA ASN A 55 -11.53 8.33 10.80
C ASN A 55 -10.50 7.63 9.90
N LEU A 56 -10.34 8.10 8.65
CA LEU A 56 -9.33 7.56 7.73
C LEU A 56 -7.91 7.75 8.30
N MET A 57 -7.59 8.93 8.84
CA MET A 57 -6.28 9.20 9.43
C MET A 57 -6.06 8.38 10.69
N GLN A 58 -7.07 8.26 11.57
CA GLN A 58 -7.00 7.43 12.77
C GLN A 58 -6.72 5.97 12.43
N SER A 59 -7.50 5.36 11.54
CA SER A 59 -7.30 3.96 11.13
C SER A 59 -5.93 3.74 10.48
N PHE A 60 -5.45 4.72 9.70
CA PHE A 60 -4.11 4.66 9.10
C PHE A 60 -3.00 4.72 10.15
N GLU A 61 -3.10 5.64 11.12
CA GLU A 61 -2.15 5.75 12.24
C GLU A 61 -2.15 4.48 13.09
N GLU A 62 -3.31 3.93 13.39
CA GLU A 62 -3.45 2.66 14.12
C GLU A 62 -2.75 1.52 13.38
N PHE A 63 -2.98 1.38 12.07
CA PHE A 63 -2.29 0.39 11.25
C PHE A 63 -0.76 0.56 11.31
N VAL A 64 -0.25 1.77 11.08
CA VAL A 64 1.19 2.05 11.06
C VAL A 64 1.83 1.74 12.41
N ASN A 65 1.17 2.12 13.50
CA ASN A 65 1.64 1.85 14.86
C ASN A 65 1.68 0.34 15.15
N GLU A 66 0.62 -0.40 14.86
CA GLU A 66 0.57 -1.85 15.08
C GLU A 66 1.54 -2.62 14.19
N PHE A 67 1.74 -2.17 12.95
CA PHE A 67 2.73 -2.75 12.03
C PHE A 67 4.15 -2.60 12.60
N PHE A 68 4.56 -1.39 13.00
CA PHE A 68 5.92 -1.17 13.49
C PHE A 68 6.16 -1.69 14.91
N LYS A 69 5.11 -1.93 15.71
CA LYS A 69 5.24 -2.71 16.95
C LYS A 69 5.69 -4.14 16.67
N GLN A 70 5.23 -4.75 15.58
CA GLN A 70 5.58 -6.12 15.19
C GLN A 70 6.87 -6.19 14.37
N HIS A 71 7.17 -5.13 13.61
CA HIS A 71 8.32 -5.04 12.70
C HIS A 71 9.24 -3.88 13.10
N GLN A 72 9.73 -3.91 14.34
CA GLN A 72 10.56 -2.84 14.91
C GLN A 72 11.85 -2.61 14.11
N ASP A 73 12.38 -3.65 13.47
CA ASP A 73 13.54 -3.58 12.59
C ASP A 73 13.31 -2.73 11.34
N LEU A 74 12.05 -2.60 10.89
CA LEU A 74 11.68 -1.78 9.74
C LEU A 74 11.34 -0.33 10.11
N ASN A 75 11.27 0.02 11.40
CA ASN A 75 10.88 1.35 11.86
C ASN A 75 12.05 2.35 11.85
N HIS A 76 12.63 2.57 10.67
CA HIS A 76 13.70 3.55 10.45
C HIS A 76 13.62 4.11 9.04
N ASN A 77 13.83 5.42 8.86
CA ASN A 77 13.74 6.11 7.56
C ASN A 77 12.40 5.87 6.83
N VAL A 78 11.29 6.00 7.56
CA VAL A 78 9.94 5.78 7.04
C VAL A 78 9.47 7.00 6.23
N HIS A 79 8.95 6.75 5.04
CA HIS A 79 8.38 7.77 4.16
C HIS A 79 6.95 7.39 3.78
N LEU A 80 6.01 8.31 4.02
CA LEU A 80 4.62 8.16 3.59
C LEU A 80 4.48 8.75 2.18
N VAL A 81 4.02 7.93 1.25
CA VAL A 81 3.85 8.31 -0.16
C VAL A 81 2.47 7.86 -0.62
N GLY A 82 1.79 8.74 -1.36
CA GLY A 82 0.47 8.47 -1.91
C GLY A 82 0.26 9.24 -3.20
N LEU A 83 -0.64 8.75 -4.03
CA LEU A 83 -1.17 9.49 -5.17
C LEU A 83 -2.53 10.04 -4.75
N SER A 84 -2.77 11.33 -5.03
CA SER A 84 -4.07 11.92 -4.76
C SER A 84 -5.13 11.21 -5.59
N ALA A 85 -6.18 10.70 -4.95
CA ALA A 85 -7.46 10.57 -5.63
C ALA A 85 -7.95 12.00 -5.94
N SER A 86 -8.40 12.23 -7.17
CA SER A 86 -9.01 13.50 -7.57
C SER A 86 -10.44 13.59 -7.04
#